data_AF-Q0ZNQ1-F1
#
_entry.id   AF-Q0ZNQ1-F1
#
_cell.length_a   1.000
_cell.length_b   1.000
_cell.length_c   1.000
_cell.angle_alpha   90.00
_cell.angle_beta   90.00
_cell.angle_gamma   90.00
#
_symmetry.space_group_name_H-M   'P 1'
#
loop_
_entity.id
_entity.type
_entity.pdbx_description
1 polymer ?
#
loop_
_entity_poly.entity_id
_entity_poly.type
_entity_poly.pdbx_seq_one_letter_code
_entity_poly.pdbx_strand_id
1 'polypeptide(L)'
;MSQNNINQDTSNQDKQENVSINQEKKQQVEIKKEKKKKDKEAEDEYILAYPEKAKTFKAKIENCIMLILKQVDIINEKDLILKLIFECDAAKEYYKKTNDVGYLRIILWKMAKKGLIKRAKILGDGRRRYYLLPEKLDALKDRIIKAPRE
;
A
#
# COMPACT_ATOMS: atom_id res chain seq x y z
N MET A 1 56.54 13.81 58.59
CA MET A 1 55.80 14.90 59.24
C MET A 1 55.01 15.66 58.17
N SER A 2 53.68 15.69 58.36
CA SER A 2 52.69 16.72 57.98
C SER A 2 52.63 17.34 56.58
N GLN A 3 51.51 17.01 55.92
CA GLN A 3 50.45 17.89 55.39
C GLN A 3 50.57 18.59 54.01
N ASN A 4 49.40 18.51 53.33
CA ASN A 4 48.76 19.43 52.37
C ASN A 4 49.09 19.29 50.87
N ASN A 5 48.17 19.48 49.92
CA ASN A 5 46.70 19.34 49.83
C ASN A 5 46.31 19.59 48.35
N ILE A 6 45.19 19.02 47.91
CA ILE A 6 44.25 19.50 46.86
C ILE A 6 44.54 19.23 45.35
N ASN A 7 43.47 18.69 44.72
CA ASN A 7 43.06 18.61 43.30
C ASN A 7 43.09 17.19 42.72
N GLN A 8 42.02 16.59 42.19
CA GLN A 8 40.69 17.05 41.79
C GLN A 8 39.77 15.82 41.73
N ASP A 9 38.67 15.84 42.48
CA ASP A 9 37.49 15.02 42.20
C ASP A 9 36.76 15.61 40.99
N THR A 10 36.71 14.86 39.88
CA THR A 10 35.66 14.91 38.84
C THR A 10 35.99 13.89 37.75
N SER A 11 35.78 12.59 38.01
CA SER A 11 35.80 11.57 36.93
C SER A 11 34.68 10.53 37.01
N ASN A 12 33.60 10.84 37.75
CA ASN A 12 32.49 9.90 37.95
C ASN A 12 31.14 10.32 37.33
N GLN A 13 31.04 11.44 36.62
CA GLN A 13 29.78 11.82 35.94
C GLN A 13 29.64 11.22 34.52
N ASP A 14 30.72 10.98 33.77
CA ASP A 14 30.63 10.52 32.37
C ASP A 14 30.30 9.02 32.19
N LYS A 15 30.39 8.22 33.26
CA LYS A 15 30.15 6.76 33.19
C LYS A 15 28.68 6.38 33.39
N GLN A 16 27.84 7.23 33.98
CA GLN A 16 26.42 6.92 34.20
C GLN A 16 25.53 7.32 33.02
N GLU A 17 25.89 8.36 32.25
CA GLU A 17 25.10 8.75 31.06
C GLU A 17 25.22 7.74 29.92
N ASN A 18 26.42 7.18 29.69
CA ASN A 18 26.65 6.25 28.57
C ASN A 18 25.99 4.87 28.73
N VAL A 19 25.74 4.41 29.96
CA VAL A 19 25.02 3.13 30.21
C VAL A 19 23.52 3.30 29.94
N SER A 20 22.97 4.45 30.30
CA SER A 20 21.55 4.79 30.14
C SER A 20 21.16 4.94 28.66
N ILE A 21 21.99 5.61 27.86
CA ILE A 21 21.76 5.80 26.41
C ILE A 21 21.79 4.47 25.63
N ASN A 22 22.63 3.51 26.05
CA ASN A 22 22.73 2.20 25.39
C ASN A 22 21.59 1.24 25.76
N GLN A 23 21.01 1.37 26.97
CA GLN A 23 19.82 0.62 27.37
C GLN A 23 18.56 1.14 26.67
N GLU A 24 18.42 2.47 26.52
CA GLU A 24 17.32 3.08 25.75
C GLU A 24 17.38 2.73 24.26
N LYS A 25 18.57 2.71 23.64
CA LYS A 25 18.75 2.26 22.26
C LYS A 25 18.40 0.77 22.06
N LYS A 26 18.71 -0.10 23.02
CA LYS A 26 18.34 -1.52 22.95
C LYS A 26 16.83 -1.74 23.10
N GLN A 27 16.17 -1.04 24.02
CA GLN A 27 14.71 -1.09 24.16
C GLN A 27 13.99 -0.52 22.93
N GLN A 28 14.48 0.57 22.32
CA GLN A 28 13.90 1.10 21.08
C GLN A 28 14.05 0.15 19.88
N VAL A 29 15.12 -0.65 19.84
CA VAL A 29 15.33 -1.66 18.78
C VAL A 29 14.44 -2.88 18.98
N GLU A 30 14.19 -3.29 20.23
CA GLU A 30 13.25 -4.36 20.56
C GLU A 30 11.80 -3.96 20.31
N ILE A 31 11.40 -2.74 20.70
CA ILE A 31 10.06 -2.18 20.38
C ILE A 31 9.88 -2.05 18.86
N LYS A 32 10.93 -1.69 18.09
CA LYS A 32 10.86 -1.67 16.62
C LYS A 32 10.78 -3.07 16.00
N LYS A 33 11.40 -4.08 16.62
CA LYS A 33 11.30 -5.48 16.19
C LYS A 33 9.93 -6.09 16.54
N GLU A 34 9.34 -5.71 17.67
CA GLU A 34 7.98 -6.10 18.05
C GLU A 34 6.91 -5.41 17.22
N LYS A 35 7.06 -4.11 16.90
CA LYS A 35 6.21 -3.44 15.89
C LYS A 35 6.31 -4.12 14.54
N LYS A 36 7.52 -4.47 14.09
CA LYS A 36 7.72 -5.26 12.85
C LYS A 36 7.18 -6.68 12.92
N LYS A 37 7.01 -7.28 14.11
CA LYS A 37 6.35 -8.59 14.29
C LYS A 37 4.82 -8.44 14.28
N LYS A 38 4.26 -7.43 14.94
CA LYS A 38 2.82 -7.11 14.87
C LYS A 38 2.37 -6.69 13.46
N ASP A 39 3.21 -5.97 12.72
CA ASP A 39 2.94 -5.62 11.32
C ASP A 39 2.92 -6.86 10.40
N LYS A 40 3.57 -7.96 10.79
CA LYS A 40 3.56 -9.23 10.05
C LYS A 40 2.37 -10.13 10.41
N GLU A 41 1.72 -9.91 11.55
CA GLU A 41 0.52 -10.68 11.97
C GLU A 41 -0.79 -10.04 11.49
N ALA A 42 -0.75 -8.81 10.96
CA ALA A 42 -1.92 -8.12 10.40
C ALA A 42 -2.16 -8.42 8.90
N GLU A 43 -1.82 -9.63 8.43
CA GLU A 43 -1.63 -9.91 6.99
C GLU A 43 -2.86 -10.38 6.19
N ASP A 44 -4.04 -10.63 6.77
CA ASP A 44 -5.18 -11.14 5.97
C ASP A 44 -6.36 -10.18 5.76
N GLU A 45 -6.36 -8.99 6.38
CA GLU A 45 -7.49 -8.05 6.26
C GLU A 45 -7.09 -6.70 5.65
N TYR A 46 -7.58 -6.44 4.44
CA TYR A 46 -7.54 -5.10 3.86
C TYR A 46 -8.69 -4.25 4.40
N ILE A 47 -8.38 -3.31 5.29
CA ILE A 47 -9.36 -2.31 5.74
C ILE A 47 -9.61 -1.31 4.60
N LEU A 48 -10.74 -1.48 3.91
CA LEU A 48 -11.24 -0.54 2.91
C LEU A 48 -12.18 0.46 3.58
N ALA A 49 -11.81 1.73 3.60
CA ALA A 49 -12.74 2.80 3.94
C ALA A 49 -13.67 3.08 2.73
N TYR A 50 -14.90 3.51 2.97
CA TYR A 50 -15.70 4.09 1.89
C TYR A 50 -14.94 5.26 1.24
N PRO A 51 -15.00 5.45 -0.10
CA PRO A 51 -14.26 6.50 -0.78
C PRO A 51 -14.45 7.90 -0.17
N GLU A 52 -15.65 8.21 0.29
CA GLU A 52 -15.97 9.48 0.97
C GLU A 52 -15.21 9.67 2.30
N LYS A 53 -14.94 8.56 3.01
CA LYS A 53 -14.27 8.54 4.32
C LYS A 53 -12.74 8.46 4.20
N ALA A 54 -12.19 8.22 3.01
CA ALA A 54 -10.76 8.09 2.80
C ALA A 54 -10.06 9.46 2.74
N LYS A 55 -8.97 9.62 3.52
CA LYS A 55 -8.28 10.92 3.68
C LYS A 55 -7.49 11.37 2.46
N THR A 56 -6.89 10.44 1.73
CA THR A 56 -6.00 10.77 0.59
C THR A 56 -6.69 10.51 -0.74
N PHE A 57 -6.44 11.35 -1.74
CA PHE A 57 -6.95 11.16 -3.11
C PHE A 57 -6.68 9.74 -3.61
N LYS A 58 -5.45 9.26 -3.43
CA LYS A 58 -5.04 7.91 -3.81
C LYS A 58 -5.94 6.86 -3.16
N ALA A 59 -6.19 6.93 -1.86
CA ALA A 59 -7.04 5.97 -1.17
C ALA A 59 -8.50 6.04 -1.65
N LYS A 60 -9.04 7.24 -1.93
CA LYS A 60 -10.39 7.39 -2.52
C LYS A 60 -10.48 6.63 -3.84
N ILE A 61 -9.50 6.82 -4.72
CA ILE A 61 -9.42 6.14 -6.02
C ILE A 61 -9.24 4.62 -5.86
N GLU A 62 -8.31 4.17 -5.02
CA GLU A 62 -8.08 2.74 -4.77
C GLU A 62 -9.38 2.07 -4.29
N ASN A 63 -10.13 2.70 -3.37
CA ASN A 63 -11.39 2.17 -2.85
C ASN A 63 -12.50 2.16 -3.91
N CYS A 64 -12.61 3.22 -4.74
CA CYS A 64 -13.56 3.25 -5.86
C CYS A 64 -13.27 2.11 -6.87
N ILE A 65 -11.99 1.88 -7.22
CA ILE A 65 -11.61 0.79 -8.13
C ILE A 65 -12.03 -0.57 -7.55
N MET A 66 -11.83 -0.79 -6.25
CA MET A 66 -12.26 -2.04 -5.59
C MET A 66 -13.78 -2.22 -5.66
N LEU A 67 -14.56 -1.16 -5.43
CA LEU A 67 -16.02 -1.22 -5.51
C LEU A 67 -16.50 -1.55 -6.93
N ILE A 68 -15.92 -0.92 -7.96
CA ILE A 68 -16.24 -1.23 -9.37
C ILE A 68 -15.95 -2.71 -9.66
N LEU A 69 -14.76 -3.20 -9.29
CA LEU A 69 -14.36 -4.58 -9.56
C LEU A 69 -15.12 -5.63 -8.72
N LYS A 70 -15.77 -5.24 -7.63
CA LYS A 70 -16.74 -6.12 -6.94
C LYS A 70 -17.99 -6.34 -7.80
N GLN A 71 -18.45 -5.30 -8.49
CA GLN A 71 -19.66 -5.35 -9.32
C GLN A 71 -19.49 -6.04 -10.67
N VAL A 72 -18.26 -6.12 -11.20
CA VAL A 72 -17.98 -6.73 -12.52
C VAL A 72 -16.91 -7.81 -12.43
N ASP A 73 -17.03 -8.88 -13.22
CA ASP A 73 -16.09 -10.00 -13.11
C ASP A 73 -14.72 -9.70 -13.71
N ILE A 74 -14.74 -9.06 -14.89
CA ILE A 74 -13.56 -8.61 -15.59
C ILE A 74 -13.91 -7.35 -16.38
N ILE A 75 -13.00 -6.39 -16.44
CA ILE A 75 -13.23 -5.12 -17.14
C ILE A 75 -11.94 -4.67 -17.83
N ASN A 76 -12.05 -4.10 -19.02
CA ASN A 76 -10.88 -3.55 -19.70
C ASN A 76 -10.47 -2.20 -19.09
N GLU A 77 -9.20 -1.81 -19.29
CA GLU A 77 -8.63 -0.59 -18.72
C GLU A 77 -9.44 0.67 -19.07
N LYS A 78 -9.89 0.80 -20.32
CA LYS A 78 -10.61 1.98 -20.79
C LYS A 78 -11.95 2.13 -20.07
N ASP A 79 -12.73 1.05 -20.02
CA ASP A 79 -14.05 1.05 -19.40
C ASP A 79 -13.95 1.21 -17.89
N LEU A 80 -12.91 0.64 -17.26
CA LEU A 80 -12.65 0.84 -15.83
C LEU A 80 -12.34 2.30 -15.51
N ILE A 81 -11.51 2.97 -16.33
CA ILE A 81 -11.23 4.40 -16.15
C ILE A 81 -12.49 5.24 -16.36
N LEU A 82 -13.31 4.92 -17.37
CA LEU A 82 -14.58 5.62 -17.59
C LEU A 82 -15.51 5.46 -16.39
N LYS A 83 -15.75 4.23 -15.92
CA LYS A 83 -16.56 3.97 -14.72
C LYS A 83 -16.02 4.70 -13.51
N LEU A 84 -14.70 4.69 -13.32
CA LEU A 84 -14.05 5.40 -12.22
C LEU A 84 -14.36 6.91 -12.26
N ILE A 85 -14.32 7.54 -13.44
CA ILE A 85 -14.66 8.96 -13.60
C ILE A 85 -16.15 9.23 -13.33
N PHE A 86 -17.05 8.31 -13.67
CA PHE A 86 -18.49 8.48 -13.45
C PHE A 86 -18.92 8.20 -12.01
N GLU A 87 -18.36 7.18 -11.37
CA GLU A 87 -18.79 6.67 -10.07
C GLU A 87 -17.98 7.24 -8.89
N CYS A 88 -16.82 7.86 -9.14
CA CYS A 88 -15.95 8.38 -8.10
C CYS A 88 -15.75 9.89 -8.23
N ASP A 89 -16.30 10.69 -7.31
CA ASP A 89 -16.23 12.16 -7.37
C ASP A 89 -14.79 12.68 -7.41
N ALA A 90 -13.87 12.05 -6.68
CA ALA A 90 -12.45 12.40 -6.71
C ALA A 90 -11.87 12.24 -8.12
N ALA A 91 -12.19 11.14 -8.82
CA ALA A 91 -11.71 10.91 -10.18
C ALA A 91 -12.35 11.89 -11.17
N LYS A 92 -13.64 12.17 -11.00
CA LYS A 92 -14.39 13.14 -11.79
C LYS A 92 -13.79 14.53 -11.69
N GLU A 93 -13.51 15.00 -10.48
CA GLU A 93 -12.88 16.29 -10.25
C GLU A 93 -11.46 16.35 -10.82
N TYR A 94 -10.68 15.29 -10.64
CA TYR A 94 -9.35 15.20 -11.23
C TYR A 94 -9.41 15.36 -12.74
N TYR A 95 -10.25 14.56 -13.41
CA TYR A 95 -10.40 14.62 -14.87
C TYR A 95 -10.89 15.98 -15.34
N LYS A 96 -11.89 16.59 -14.67
CA LYS A 96 -12.36 17.95 -15.00
C LYS A 96 -11.27 19.01 -14.92
N LYS A 97 -10.31 18.86 -13.99
CA LYS A 97 -9.21 19.82 -13.78
C LYS A 97 -8.05 19.61 -14.75
N THR A 98 -7.72 18.36 -15.09
CA THR A 98 -6.50 18.03 -15.85
C THR A 98 -6.76 17.63 -17.30
N ASN A 99 -7.99 17.22 -17.64
CA ASN A 99 -8.34 16.51 -18.87
C ASN A 99 -7.45 15.28 -19.15
N ASP A 100 -6.85 14.70 -18.09
CA ASP A 100 -5.93 13.57 -18.17
C ASP A 100 -6.39 12.42 -17.26
N VAL A 101 -5.99 11.20 -17.62
CA VAL A 101 -6.21 9.96 -16.87
C VAL A 101 -4.91 9.27 -16.48
N GLY A 102 -3.75 9.85 -16.80
CA GLY A 102 -2.43 9.30 -16.55
C GLY A 102 -2.21 8.92 -15.10
N TYR A 103 -2.58 9.78 -14.15
CA TYR A 103 -2.43 9.46 -12.73
C TYR A 103 -3.36 8.33 -12.26
N LEU A 104 -4.59 8.26 -12.80
CA LEU A 104 -5.50 7.14 -12.52
C LEU A 104 -4.92 5.81 -13.00
N ARG A 105 -4.31 5.79 -14.19
CA ARG A 105 -3.57 4.62 -14.71
C ARG A 105 -2.37 4.25 -13.83
N ILE A 106 -1.65 5.22 -13.29
CA ILE A 106 -0.54 4.97 -12.36
C ILE A 106 -1.04 4.29 -11.08
N ILE A 107 -2.18 4.73 -10.53
CA ILE A 107 -2.80 4.09 -9.36
C ILE A 107 -3.19 2.64 -9.70
N LEU A 108 -3.87 2.43 -10.82
CA LEU A 108 -4.27 1.10 -11.30
C LEU A 108 -3.07 0.16 -11.46
N TRP A 109 -1.98 0.65 -12.05
CA TRP A 109 -0.73 -0.09 -12.18
C TRP A 109 -0.12 -0.45 -10.82
N LYS A 110 -0.13 0.48 -9.86
CA LYS A 110 0.36 0.24 -8.48
C LYS A 110 -0.51 -0.79 -7.75
N MET A 111 -1.82 -0.74 -7.88
CA MET A 111 -2.72 -1.75 -7.29
C MET A 111 -2.43 -3.13 -7.86
N ALA A 112 -2.26 -3.23 -9.18
CA ALA A 112 -1.91 -4.50 -9.82
C ALA A 112 -0.54 -5.01 -9.39
N LYS A 113 0.46 -4.12 -9.26
CA LYS A 113 1.81 -4.48 -8.79
C LYS A 113 1.79 -5.01 -7.34
N LYS A 114 0.91 -4.46 -6.50
CA LYS A 114 0.71 -4.92 -5.11
C LYS A 114 -0.11 -6.21 -4.99
N GLY A 115 -0.70 -6.69 -6.08
CA GLY A 115 -1.53 -7.89 -6.07
C GLY A 115 -2.97 -7.68 -5.60
N LEU A 116 -3.38 -6.44 -5.28
CA LEU A 116 -4.75 -6.10 -4.88
C LEU A 116 -5.77 -6.40 -6.00
N ILE A 117 -5.32 -6.25 -7.25
CA ILE A 117 -6.09 -6.58 -8.45
C ILE A 117 -5.18 -7.39 -9.38
N LYS A 118 -5.77 -8.25 -10.21
CA LYS A 118 -5.03 -8.99 -11.24
C LYS A 118 -5.17 -8.30 -12.58
N ARG A 119 -4.07 -8.30 -13.33
CA ARG A 119 -4.03 -7.84 -14.72
C ARG A 119 -4.08 -9.06 -15.64
N ALA A 120 -4.96 -9.03 -16.63
CA ALA A 120 -5.14 -10.08 -17.61
C ALA A 120 -5.02 -9.51 -19.03
N LYS A 121 -4.71 -10.42 -19.97
CA LYS A 121 -4.88 -10.24 -21.40
C LYS A 121 -5.78 -11.36 -21.89
N ILE A 122 -6.71 -11.05 -22.78
CA ILE A 122 -7.58 -12.05 -23.40
C ILE A 122 -6.98 -12.42 -24.75
N LEU A 123 -6.82 -13.71 -25.00
CA LEU A 123 -6.35 -14.20 -26.30
C LEU A 123 -7.35 -13.76 -27.39
N GLY A 124 -6.85 -13.18 -28.49
CA GLY A 124 -7.70 -12.58 -29.53
C GLY A 124 -8.01 -11.09 -29.32
N ASP A 125 -7.85 -10.55 -28.11
CA ASP A 125 -7.86 -9.10 -27.84
C ASP A 125 -6.47 -8.65 -27.33
N GLY A 126 -5.47 -8.79 -28.20
CA GLY A 126 -4.06 -8.57 -27.84
C GLY A 126 -3.72 -7.11 -27.48
N ARG A 127 -4.61 -6.15 -27.79
CA ARG A 127 -4.38 -4.72 -27.55
C ARG A 127 -4.83 -4.29 -26.16
N ARG A 128 -5.91 -4.88 -25.63
CA ARG A 128 -6.53 -4.40 -24.39
C ARG A 128 -5.95 -5.10 -23.16
N ARG A 129 -5.92 -4.34 -22.07
CA ARG A 129 -5.60 -4.86 -20.74
C ARG A 129 -6.87 -4.97 -19.94
N TYR A 130 -6.98 -6.06 -19.20
CA TYR A 130 -8.13 -6.34 -18.35
C TYR A 130 -7.72 -6.39 -16.90
N TYR A 131 -8.67 -6.09 -16.03
CA TYR A 131 -8.52 -6.06 -14.59
C TYR A 131 -9.66 -6.83 -13.93
N LEU A 132 -9.34 -7.54 -12.86
CA LEU A 132 -10.28 -8.30 -12.05
C LEU A 132 -9.77 -8.42 -10.61
N LEU A 133 -10.67 -8.79 -9.69
CA LEU A 133 -10.27 -9.15 -8.33
C LEU A 133 -9.61 -10.54 -8.31
N PRO A 134 -8.60 -10.77 -7.45
CA PRO A 134 -7.95 -12.08 -7.33
C PRO A 134 -8.93 -13.21 -7.03
N GLU A 135 -9.92 -12.98 -6.15
CA GLU A 135 -10.96 -13.94 -5.78
C GLU A 135 -11.83 -14.40 -6.96
N LYS A 136 -12.01 -13.55 -7.98
CA LYS A 136 -12.82 -13.89 -9.16
C LYS A 136 -12.07 -14.76 -10.17
N LEU A 137 -10.76 -14.93 -9.99
CA LEU A 137 -9.96 -15.72 -10.91
C LEU A 137 -10.36 -17.19 -10.85
N ASP A 138 -10.72 -17.70 -9.68
CA ASP A 138 -11.17 -19.08 -9.52
C ASP A 138 -12.52 -19.33 -10.21
N ALA A 139 -13.49 -18.42 -10.05
CA ALA A 139 -14.77 -18.50 -10.75
C ALA A 139 -14.63 -18.43 -12.28
N LEU A 140 -13.55 -17.82 -12.77
CA LEU A 140 -13.27 -17.70 -14.20
C LEU A 140 -12.45 -18.86 -14.77
N LYS A 141 -11.76 -19.67 -13.95
CA LYS A 141 -10.95 -20.81 -14.44
C LYS A 141 -11.77 -21.81 -15.23
N ASP A 142 -13.02 -22.03 -14.83
CA ASP A 142 -13.91 -22.99 -15.50
C ASP A 142 -14.46 -22.46 -16.83
N ARG A 143 -14.38 -21.13 -17.05
CA ARG A 143 -14.88 -20.44 -18.25
C ARG A 143 -13.78 -19.97 -19.20
N ILE A 144 -12.51 -20.02 -18.76
CA ILE A 144 -11.37 -19.49 -19.52
C ILE A 144 -10.38 -20.62 -19.82
N ILE A 145 -10.19 -20.90 -21.11
CA ILE A 145 -9.11 -21.76 -21.59
C ILE A 145 -7.78 -21.02 -21.34
N LYS A 146 -6.92 -21.58 -20.49
CA LYS A 146 -5.54 -21.10 -20.35
C LYS A 146 -4.81 -21.36 -21.67
N ALA A 147 -4.57 -20.31 -22.45
CA ALA A 147 -3.72 -20.40 -23.61
C ALA A 147 -2.25 -20.64 -23.19
N PRO A 148 -1.49 -21.45 -23.95
CA PRO A 148 -0.06 -21.59 -23.72
C PRO A 148 0.63 -20.23 -23.83
N ARG A 149 1.68 -20.03 -23.02
CA ARG A 149 2.58 -18.89 -23.20
C ARG A 149 3.45 -19.20 -24.41
N GLU A 150 3.27 -18.44 -25.49
CA GLU A 150 4.27 -18.34 -26.57
C GLU A 150 5.61 -17.83 -26.04
#